data_AF-A0A7H0YGH0-F1
#
_entry.id   AF-A0A7H0YGH0-F1
#
_cell.length_a   1.000
_cell.length_b   1.000
_cell.length_c   1.000
_cell.angle_alpha   90.00
_cell.angle_beta   90.00
_cell.angle_gamma   90.00
#
_symmetry.space_group_name_H-M   'P 1'
#
loop_
_entity.id
_entity.type
_entity.pdbx_description
1 polymer ?
#
loop_
_entity_poly.entity_id
_entity_poly.type
_entity_poly.pdbx_seq_one_letter_code
_entity_poly.pdbx_strand_id
1 'polypeptide(L)'
;MLVPLLLGRIQKIGSQIQETLTISGDTYQFNVKTTEDEKCTTRNFEDTLILTHQRGTKKLTFNLTNFKSLTLQLKTLKFMKSILLNLEVPWKGEKNEFENGSDIKEYIKNIDVRYKLMLEVQKVFLDLNIPEDTLIEQRDQNKDIFDQLKYLVDFYLHNNIERLNIPNKHASTFFNYKIGNRMIVLFYCPSKNKKIVNLFAKEVCEEINSTTVIKNNITNESAPHSPYVLIDLESLAYALNINLDIVKESFNLFDPFLNELASGETNRFYLNCIRAFDITNKVDYLNVAEFILNKYHESPTYKPKSLEAAIVIINEMQIRERKTNKLSESDLALLIDLKFQFDINEYTSLHFSMNVLLKNKEEAIYFYKKLEKNVQESFREYPIYFLYDQLIREDD
;
A
#
# COMPACT_ATOMS: atom_id res chain seq x y z
N MET A 1 -16.13 -53.00 -39.15
CA MET A 1 -15.23 -51.86 -38.89
C MET A 1 -15.86 -51.07 -37.74
N LEU A 2 -15.37 -51.24 -36.51
CA LEU A 2 -15.86 -50.54 -35.31
C LEU A 2 -15.19 -49.17 -35.27
N VAL A 3 -15.96 -48.10 -35.44
CA VAL A 3 -15.48 -46.74 -35.22
C VAL A 3 -15.38 -46.54 -33.70
N PRO A 4 -14.20 -46.27 -33.12
CA PRO A 4 -14.11 -45.97 -31.70
C PRO A 4 -14.65 -44.54 -31.49
N LEU A 5 -15.84 -44.44 -30.91
CA LEU A 5 -16.33 -43.19 -30.33
C LEU A 5 -15.57 -42.96 -29.02
N LEU A 6 -14.50 -42.17 -29.07
CA LEU A 6 -13.93 -41.54 -27.88
C LEU A 6 -14.96 -40.53 -27.37
N LEU A 7 -15.87 -40.99 -26.50
CA LEU A 7 -16.74 -40.12 -25.72
C LEU A 7 -15.88 -39.35 -24.72
N GLY A 8 -15.56 -38.10 -25.06
CA GLY A 8 -15.02 -37.15 -24.10
C GLY A 8 -16.04 -36.93 -22.98
N ARG A 9 -15.73 -37.38 -21.76
CA ARG A 9 -16.52 -37.04 -20.58
C ARG A 9 -16.05 -35.70 -20.04
N ILE A 10 -16.98 -34.77 -19.88
CA ILE A 10 -16.73 -33.55 -19.13
C ILE A 10 -16.50 -33.96 -17.67
N GLN A 11 -15.26 -33.85 -17.19
CA GLN A 11 -14.91 -34.24 -15.83
C GLN A 11 -15.25 -33.15 -14.80
N LYS A 12 -15.36 -31.89 -15.23
CA LYS A 12 -15.53 -30.73 -14.36
C LYS A 12 -16.16 -29.56 -15.11
N ILE A 13 -17.16 -28.92 -14.52
CA ILE A 13 -17.76 -27.68 -15.05
C ILE A 13 -17.56 -26.58 -14.02
N GLY A 14 -17.08 -25.42 -14.47
CA GLY A 14 -16.89 -24.23 -13.65
C GLY A 14 -17.75 -23.08 -14.14
N SER A 15 -18.33 -22.31 -13.23
CA SER A 15 -19.00 -21.05 -13.51
C SER A 15 -18.67 -20.00 -12.45
N GLN A 16 -18.73 -18.72 -12.82
CA GLN A 16 -18.59 -17.61 -11.88
C GLN A 16 -19.75 -16.63 -12.10
N ILE A 17 -20.56 -16.41 -11.05
CA ILE A 17 -21.78 -15.60 -11.13
C ILE A 17 -21.90 -14.78 -9.84
N GLN A 18 -22.41 -13.54 -9.96
CA GLN A 18 -22.86 -12.78 -8.80
C GLN A 18 -24.22 -13.33 -8.35
N GLU A 19 -24.29 -13.83 -7.13
CA GLU A 19 -25.49 -14.47 -6.61
C GLU A 19 -26.02 -13.75 -5.37
N THR A 20 -27.34 -13.59 -5.34
CA THR A 20 -28.09 -13.15 -4.16
C THR A 20 -28.66 -14.37 -3.45
N LEU A 21 -28.29 -14.54 -2.18
CA LEU A 21 -28.62 -15.69 -1.35
C LEU A 21 -29.41 -15.22 -0.14
N THR A 22 -30.54 -15.87 0.13
CA THR A 22 -31.39 -15.54 1.28
C THR A 22 -31.39 -16.73 2.23
N ILE A 23 -31.04 -16.50 3.50
CA ILE A 23 -31.10 -17.49 4.58
C ILE A 23 -31.81 -16.85 5.76
N SER A 24 -32.90 -17.46 6.21
CA SER A 24 -33.71 -16.98 7.35
C SER A 24 -34.08 -15.49 7.27
N GLY A 25 -34.41 -15.01 6.06
CA GLY A 25 -34.81 -13.62 5.80
C GLY A 25 -33.67 -12.63 5.58
N ASP A 26 -32.43 -12.95 5.98
CA ASP A 26 -31.26 -12.15 5.67
C ASP A 26 -30.82 -12.40 4.22
N THR A 27 -30.46 -11.33 3.51
CA THR A 27 -30.00 -11.41 2.11
C THR A 27 -28.53 -11.04 2.00
N TYR A 28 -27.79 -11.86 1.26
CA TYR A 28 -26.35 -11.75 1.05
C TYR A 28 -26.03 -11.72 -0.44
N GLN A 29 -25.07 -10.88 -0.84
CA GLN A 29 -24.57 -10.85 -2.21
C GLN A 29 -23.10 -11.27 -2.24
N PHE A 30 -22.77 -12.24 -3.10
CA PHE A 30 -21.42 -12.75 -3.29
C PHE A 30 -21.13 -12.99 -4.76
N ASN A 31 -19.88 -12.78 -5.17
CA ASN A 31 -19.37 -13.41 -6.39
C ASN A 31 -18.98 -14.86 -6.07
N VAL A 32 -19.70 -15.82 -6.63
CA VAL A 32 -19.54 -17.24 -6.34
C VAL A 32 -18.93 -17.95 -7.53
N LYS A 33 -17.83 -18.67 -7.28
CA LYS A 33 -17.27 -19.64 -8.23
C LYS A 33 -17.82 -21.02 -7.87
N THR A 34 -18.62 -21.60 -8.75
CA THR A 34 -19.19 -22.94 -8.58
C THR A 34 -18.43 -23.92 -9.45
N THR A 35 -18.06 -25.05 -8.86
CA THR A 35 -17.34 -26.13 -9.50
C THR A 35 -18.08 -27.43 -9.22
N GLU A 36 -18.42 -28.15 -10.28
CA GLU A 36 -19.12 -29.43 -10.17
C GLU A 36 -18.29 -30.54 -10.80
N ASP A 37 -18.19 -31.66 -10.09
CA ASP A 37 -17.70 -32.94 -10.63
C ASP A 37 -18.72 -34.06 -10.37
N GLU A 38 -18.37 -35.31 -10.69
CA GLU A 38 -19.27 -36.46 -10.54
C GLU A 38 -19.69 -36.73 -9.07
N LYS A 39 -18.90 -36.29 -8.08
CA LYS A 39 -19.06 -36.64 -6.66
C LYS A 39 -19.43 -35.46 -5.77
N CYS A 40 -19.00 -34.26 -6.10
CA CYS A 40 -19.23 -33.09 -5.26
C CYS A 40 -19.55 -31.82 -6.04
N THR A 41 -20.21 -30.92 -5.32
CA THR A 41 -20.39 -29.52 -5.71
C THR A 41 -19.59 -28.66 -4.74
N THR A 42 -18.62 -27.91 -5.25
CA THR A 42 -17.81 -26.96 -4.48
C THR A 42 -18.17 -25.53 -4.88
N ARG A 43 -18.47 -24.68 -3.89
CA ARG A 43 -18.78 -23.26 -4.08
C ARG A 43 -17.80 -22.42 -3.30
N ASN A 44 -17.13 -21.52 -3.99
CA ASN A 44 -16.16 -20.60 -3.44
C ASN A 44 -16.75 -19.18 -3.46
N PHE A 45 -16.95 -18.61 -2.27
CA PHE A 45 -17.51 -17.29 -2.02
C PHE A 45 -16.35 -16.30 -1.85
N GLU A 46 -15.99 -15.64 -2.96
CA GLU A 46 -14.99 -14.57 -3.01
C GLU A 46 -13.63 -14.94 -2.38
N ASP A 47 -13.26 -16.22 -2.39
CA ASP A 47 -12.09 -16.83 -1.75
C ASP A 47 -11.97 -16.55 -0.24
N THR A 48 -13.11 -16.39 0.46
CA THR A 48 -13.18 -16.31 1.94
C THR A 48 -13.94 -17.45 2.59
N LEU A 49 -14.78 -18.15 1.82
CA LEU A 49 -15.48 -19.34 2.25
C LEU A 49 -15.57 -20.33 1.10
N ILE A 50 -15.21 -21.58 1.36
CA ILE A 50 -15.42 -22.70 0.44
C ILE A 50 -16.40 -23.65 1.10
N LEU A 51 -17.52 -23.91 0.43
CA LEU A 51 -18.50 -24.93 0.81
C LEU A 51 -18.37 -26.10 -0.16
N THR A 52 -18.29 -27.33 0.35
CA THR A 52 -18.29 -28.54 -0.47
C THR A 52 -19.37 -29.49 0.00
N HIS A 53 -20.19 -29.93 -0.94
CA HIS A 53 -21.26 -30.88 -0.72
C HIS A 53 -21.02 -32.15 -1.50
N GLN A 54 -21.12 -33.28 -0.80
CA GLN A 54 -20.99 -34.58 -1.42
C GLN A 54 -22.37 -35.06 -1.91
N ARG A 55 -22.50 -35.25 -3.22
CA ARG A 55 -23.76 -35.65 -3.86
C ARG A 55 -24.28 -36.96 -3.28
N GLY A 56 -25.59 -37.03 -3.05
CA GLY A 56 -26.25 -38.20 -2.46
C GLY A 56 -26.03 -38.37 -0.96
N THR A 57 -25.42 -37.39 -0.28
CA THR A 57 -25.24 -37.39 1.18
C THR A 57 -25.73 -36.07 1.76
N LYS A 58 -26.13 -36.05 3.04
CA LYS A 58 -26.40 -34.81 3.78
C LYS A 58 -25.15 -34.17 4.39
N LYS A 59 -23.97 -34.44 3.81
CA LYS A 59 -22.68 -33.98 4.35
C LYS A 59 -22.22 -32.70 3.64
N LEU A 60 -22.11 -31.63 4.42
CA LEU A 60 -21.51 -30.36 4.04
C LEU A 60 -20.17 -30.21 4.76
N THR A 61 -19.10 -29.93 4.02
CA THR A 61 -17.84 -29.46 4.58
C THR A 61 -17.64 -28.00 4.22
N PHE A 62 -17.00 -27.26 5.12
CA PHE A 62 -16.69 -25.85 4.88
C PHE A 62 -15.25 -25.54 5.28
N ASN A 63 -14.68 -24.57 4.59
CA ASN A 63 -13.37 -24.02 4.90
C ASN A 63 -13.45 -22.49 4.85
N LEU A 64 -13.17 -21.84 5.98
CA LEU A 64 -12.99 -20.39 6.03
C LEU A 64 -11.54 -20.11 5.62
N THR A 65 -11.38 -19.57 4.43
CA THR A 65 -10.07 -19.30 3.82
C THR A 65 -9.49 -17.98 4.33
N ASN A 66 -8.40 -17.53 3.69
CA ASN A 66 -7.60 -16.38 4.13
C ASN A 66 -8.41 -15.08 4.20
N PHE A 67 -7.99 -14.19 5.10
CA PHE A 67 -8.52 -12.83 5.17
C PHE A 67 -8.27 -12.12 3.83
N LYS A 68 -9.26 -11.32 3.39
CA LYS A 68 -9.14 -10.43 2.22
C LYS A 68 -9.40 -8.99 2.58
N SER A 69 -10.59 -8.70 3.09
CA SER A 69 -10.98 -7.39 3.58
C SER A 69 -11.89 -7.56 4.80
N LEU A 70 -12.04 -6.51 5.60
CA LEU A 70 -12.85 -6.54 6.80
C LEU A 70 -14.34 -6.68 6.45
N THR A 71 -14.82 -5.91 5.47
CA THR A 71 -16.21 -5.98 4.98
C THR A 71 -16.57 -7.39 4.56
N LEU A 72 -15.70 -8.03 3.76
CA LEU A 72 -15.95 -9.37 3.26
C LEU A 72 -15.90 -10.40 4.39
N GLN A 73 -14.95 -10.28 5.31
CA GLN A 73 -14.84 -11.20 6.44
C GLN A 73 -16.06 -11.13 7.37
N LEU A 74 -16.56 -9.93 7.69
CA LEU A 74 -17.78 -9.74 8.47
C LEU A 74 -19.00 -10.35 7.77
N LYS A 75 -19.16 -10.08 6.48
CA LYS A 75 -20.23 -10.64 5.63
C LYS A 75 -20.19 -12.17 5.64
N THR A 76 -19.02 -12.76 5.40
CA THR A 76 -18.81 -14.21 5.35
C THR A 76 -19.06 -14.89 6.69
N LEU A 77 -18.60 -14.32 7.80
CA LEU A 77 -18.85 -14.88 9.13
C LEU A 77 -20.33 -14.85 9.49
N LYS A 78 -21.04 -13.74 9.18
CA LYS A 78 -22.49 -13.63 9.41
C LYS A 78 -23.24 -14.67 8.57
N PHE A 79 -22.92 -14.78 7.29
CA PHE A 79 -23.50 -15.76 6.38
C PHE A 79 -23.28 -17.20 6.85
N MET A 80 -22.05 -17.54 7.23
CA MET A 80 -21.71 -18.89 7.73
C MET A 80 -22.47 -19.22 9.03
N LYS A 81 -22.61 -18.25 9.95
CA LYS A 81 -23.40 -18.43 11.17
C LYS A 81 -24.86 -18.75 10.84
N SER A 82 -25.46 -18.06 9.87
CA SER A 82 -26.82 -18.31 9.42
C SER A 82 -26.98 -19.71 8.82
N ILE A 83 -26.02 -20.19 8.01
CA ILE A 83 -26.02 -21.57 7.48
C ILE A 83 -26.04 -22.59 8.63
N LEU A 84 -25.14 -22.44 9.61
CA LEU A 84 -25.00 -23.42 10.70
C LEU A 84 -26.17 -23.43 11.68
N LEU A 85 -26.79 -22.28 11.95
CA LEU A 85 -27.94 -22.20 12.87
C LEU A 85 -29.21 -22.79 12.26
N ASN A 86 -29.39 -22.65 10.95
CA ASN A 86 -30.62 -23.06 10.27
C ASN A 86 -30.48 -24.39 9.52
N LEU A 87 -29.27 -24.96 9.49
CA LEU A 87 -28.94 -26.17 8.74
C LEU A 87 -29.34 -26.11 7.25
N GLU A 88 -29.34 -24.89 6.69
CA GLU A 88 -29.80 -24.61 5.33
C GLU A 88 -28.62 -24.27 4.44
N VAL A 89 -28.52 -24.92 3.28
CA VAL A 89 -27.56 -24.53 2.24
C VAL A 89 -28.29 -23.79 1.12
N PRO A 90 -27.84 -22.59 0.73
CA PRO A 90 -28.54 -21.80 -0.28
C PRO A 90 -28.15 -22.26 -1.69
N TRP A 91 -28.49 -23.49 -2.06
CA TRP A 91 -28.41 -23.99 -3.43
C TRP A 91 -29.72 -23.74 -4.17
N LYS A 92 -29.63 -23.27 -5.41
CA LYS A 92 -30.78 -23.30 -6.30
C LYS A 92 -31.07 -24.75 -6.69
N GLY A 93 -32.28 -25.22 -6.37
CA GLY A 93 -32.81 -26.51 -6.84
C GLY A 93 -32.79 -27.66 -5.82
N GLU A 94 -32.14 -27.48 -4.67
CA GLU A 94 -32.08 -28.49 -3.62
C GLU A 94 -32.44 -27.86 -2.27
N LYS A 95 -33.63 -28.19 -1.71
CA LYS A 95 -33.93 -27.97 -0.29
C LYS A 95 -33.16 -28.99 0.54
N ASN A 96 -31.84 -28.88 0.54
CA ASN A 96 -30.99 -29.85 1.22
C ASN A 96 -30.64 -29.30 2.60
N GLU A 97 -31.41 -29.76 3.59
CA GLU A 97 -31.02 -29.72 4.98
C GLU A 97 -29.80 -30.64 5.18
N PHE A 98 -28.75 -30.16 5.84
CA PHE A 98 -27.62 -31.00 6.23
C PHE A 98 -27.78 -31.51 7.66
N GLU A 99 -27.20 -32.68 7.95
CA GLU A 99 -27.32 -33.28 9.28
C GLU A 99 -26.48 -32.52 10.31
N ASN A 100 -27.05 -32.40 11.52
CA ASN A 100 -26.36 -31.78 12.65
C ASN A 100 -25.19 -32.67 13.08
N GLY A 101 -23.96 -32.28 12.72
CA GLY A 101 -22.75 -32.89 13.25
C GLY A 101 -22.56 -32.60 14.75
N SER A 102 -21.85 -33.48 15.46
CA SER A 102 -21.60 -33.35 16.91
C SER A 102 -20.98 -32.01 17.33
N ASP A 103 -20.30 -31.32 16.41
CA ASP A 103 -19.40 -30.21 16.72
C ASP A 103 -19.94 -28.83 16.29
N ILE A 104 -21.18 -28.73 15.79
CA ILE A 104 -21.74 -27.45 15.28
C ILE A 104 -21.75 -26.34 16.33
N LYS A 105 -22.00 -26.67 17.61
CA LYS A 105 -21.97 -25.69 18.70
C LYS A 105 -20.58 -25.07 18.87
N GLU A 106 -19.52 -25.86 18.71
CA GLU A 106 -18.14 -25.39 18.80
C GLU A 106 -17.79 -24.50 17.61
N TYR A 107 -18.20 -24.88 16.40
CA TYR A 107 -18.03 -24.04 15.21
C TYR A 107 -18.74 -22.69 15.33
N ILE A 108 -19.99 -22.66 15.80
CA ILE A 108 -20.72 -21.40 16.02
C ILE A 108 -19.99 -20.52 17.04
N LYS A 109 -19.51 -21.10 18.15
CA LYS A 109 -18.71 -20.37 19.15
C LYS A 109 -17.44 -19.78 18.54
N ASN A 110 -16.73 -20.53 17.70
CA ASN A 110 -15.53 -20.05 17.02
C ASN A 110 -15.83 -18.92 16.03
N ILE A 111 -16.95 -19.01 15.29
CA ILE A 111 -17.43 -17.92 14.43
C ILE A 111 -17.74 -16.67 15.26
N ASP A 112 -18.41 -16.81 16.41
CA ASP A 112 -18.73 -15.68 17.28
C ASP A 112 -17.49 -14.99 17.84
N VAL A 113 -16.49 -15.77 18.26
CA VAL A 113 -15.19 -15.22 18.70
C VAL A 113 -14.52 -14.45 17.56
N ARG A 114 -14.49 -15.01 16.35
CA ARG A 114 -13.86 -14.38 15.19
C ARG A 114 -14.64 -13.15 14.72
N TYR A 115 -15.96 -13.19 14.76
CA TYR A 115 -16.82 -12.05 14.43
C TYR A 115 -16.61 -10.90 15.42
N LYS A 116 -16.53 -11.20 16.72
CA LYS A 116 -16.21 -10.20 17.74
C LYS A 116 -14.83 -9.57 17.49
N LEU A 117 -13.82 -10.37 17.16
CA LEU A 117 -12.51 -9.85 16.77
C LEU A 117 -12.62 -8.90 15.57
N MET A 118 -13.36 -9.27 14.52
CA MET A 118 -13.55 -8.39 13.35
C MET A 118 -14.23 -7.06 13.72
N LEU A 119 -15.20 -7.06 14.65
CA LEU A 119 -15.78 -5.80 15.16
C LEU A 119 -14.78 -4.94 15.94
N GLU A 120 -13.82 -5.55 16.64
CA GLU A 120 -12.74 -4.80 17.30
C GLU A 120 -11.75 -4.26 16.26
N VAL A 121 -11.40 -5.05 15.24
CA VAL A 121 -10.60 -4.59 14.09
C VAL A 121 -11.29 -3.42 13.39
N GLN A 122 -12.62 -3.44 13.25
CA GLN A 122 -13.40 -2.34 12.67
C GLN A 122 -13.16 -1.02 13.40
N LYS A 123 -13.16 -1.04 14.74
CA LYS A 123 -12.87 0.15 15.55
C LYS A 123 -11.45 0.65 15.32
N VAL A 124 -10.48 -0.27 15.24
CA VAL A 124 -9.09 0.08 14.96
C VAL A 124 -8.93 0.68 13.57
N PHE A 125 -9.53 0.07 12.54
CA PHE A 125 -9.50 0.57 11.17
C PHE A 125 -10.12 1.95 11.05
N LEU A 126 -11.26 2.19 11.71
CA LEU A 126 -11.89 3.49 11.77
C LEU A 126 -10.97 4.56 12.39
N ASP A 127 -10.35 4.27 13.55
CA ASP A 127 -9.44 5.20 14.25
C ASP A 127 -8.13 5.46 13.46
N LEU A 128 -7.72 4.48 12.65
CA LEU A 128 -6.56 4.57 11.77
C LEU A 128 -6.89 5.14 10.38
N ASN A 129 -8.16 5.46 10.10
CA ASN A 129 -8.63 5.89 8.78
C ASN A 129 -8.31 4.87 7.66
N ILE A 130 -8.46 3.58 7.95
CA ILE A 130 -8.27 2.47 7.01
C ILE A 130 -9.66 2.03 6.49
N PRO A 131 -9.94 2.08 5.17
CA PRO A 131 -11.20 1.61 4.61
C PRO A 131 -11.41 0.11 4.85
N GLU A 132 -12.63 -0.30 5.21
CA GLU A 132 -12.95 -1.71 5.52
C GLU A 132 -12.81 -2.65 4.31
N ASP A 133 -12.97 -2.12 3.11
CA ASP A 133 -12.82 -2.84 1.84
C ASP A 133 -11.36 -3.00 1.38
N THR A 134 -10.40 -2.50 2.17
CA THR A 134 -8.97 -2.64 1.88
C THR A 134 -8.59 -4.10 1.71
N LEU A 135 -7.96 -4.41 0.58
CA LEU A 135 -7.44 -5.74 0.28
C LEU A 135 -6.09 -5.95 0.97
N ILE A 136 -6.01 -7.00 1.80
CA ILE A 136 -4.80 -7.45 2.48
C ILE A 136 -4.57 -8.91 2.09
N GLU A 137 -3.42 -9.19 1.49
CA GLU A 137 -3.07 -10.53 1.03
C GLU A 137 -2.06 -11.18 1.97
N GLN A 138 -2.25 -12.47 2.22
CA GLN A 138 -1.28 -13.25 2.97
C GLN A 138 -0.12 -13.65 2.05
N ARG A 139 1.08 -13.12 2.31
CA ARG A 139 2.31 -13.51 1.60
C ARG A 139 3.07 -14.65 2.29
N ASP A 140 3.12 -14.62 3.62
CA ASP A 140 3.82 -15.62 4.42
C ASP A 140 2.84 -16.69 4.89
N GLN A 141 3.01 -17.92 4.39
CA GLN A 141 2.16 -19.06 4.78
C GLN A 141 2.30 -19.39 6.28
N ASN A 142 3.40 -19.00 6.92
CA ASN A 142 3.66 -19.27 8.34
C ASN A 142 3.09 -18.20 9.28
N LYS A 143 2.53 -17.10 8.75
CA LYS A 143 1.95 -16.01 9.56
C LYS A 143 0.49 -15.82 9.22
N ASP A 144 -0.39 -16.17 10.16
CA ASP A 144 -1.81 -15.96 10.02
C ASP A 144 -2.15 -14.45 10.18
N ILE A 145 -2.90 -13.91 9.21
CA ILE A 145 -3.41 -12.54 9.27
C ILE A 145 -4.34 -12.36 10.48
N PHE A 146 -5.11 -13.38 10.87
CA PHE A 146 -6.01 -13.25 12.02
C PHE A 146 -5.24 -13.06 13.33
N ASP A 147 -4.10 -13.73 13.50
CA ASP A 147 -3.21 -13.52 14.64
C ASP A 147 -2.59 -12.11 14.62
N GLN A 148 -2.23 -11.61 13.43
CA GLN A 148 -1.75 -10.23 13.26
C GLN A 148 -2.84 -9.22 13.64
N LEU A 149 -4.07 -9.38 13.15
CA LEU A 149 -5.20 -8.51 13.46
C LEU A 149 -5.56 -8.55 14.96
N LYS A 150 -5.52 -9.74 15.58
CA LYS A 150 -5.70 -9.88 17.02
C LYS A 150 -4.62 -9.12 17.78
N TYR A 151 -3.37 -9.27 17.37
CA TYR A 151 -2.27 -8.59 18.01
C TYR A 151 -2.35 -7.06 17.85
N LEU A 152 -2.76 -6.57 16.68
CA LEU A 152 -3.10 -5.17 16.44
C LEU A 152 -4.15 -4.66 17.44
N VAL A 153 -5.26 -5.38 17.59
CA VAL A 153 -6.32 -5.02 18.54
C VAL A 153 -5.76 -4.98 19.97
N ASP A 154 -4.98 -5.97 20.37
CA ASP A 154 -4.40 -6.06 21.71
C ASP A 154 -3.53 -4.83 22.06
N PHE A 155 -2.58 -4.46 21.19
CA PHE A 155 -1.70 -3.33 21.51
C PHE A 155 -2.35 -1.97 21.24
N TYR A 156 -3.22 -1.85 20.23
CA TYR A 156 -3.77 -0.56 19.81
C TYR A 156 -5.02 -0.16 20.60
N LEU A 157 -5.98 -1.07 20.72
CA LEU A 157 -7.25 -0.82 21.41
C LEU A 157 -7.13 -1.05 22.91
N HIS A 158 -6.42 -2.11 23.32
CA HIS A 158 -6.29 -2.49 24.72
C HIS A 158 -4.98 -2.03 25.38
N ASN A 159 -4.14 -1.29 24.65
CA ASN A 159 -2.87 -0.74 25.14
C ASN A 159 -1.89 -1.80 25.70
N ASN A 160 -2.04 -3.06 25.28
CA ASN A 160 -1.19 -4.16 25.71
C ASN A 160 0.08 -4.23 24.83
N ILE A 161 1.10 -3.48 25.22
CA ILE A 161 2.34 -3.32 24.44
C ILE A 161 3.49 -4.24 24.86
N GLU A 162 3.29 -5.16 25.82
CA GLU A 162 4.38 -5.95 26.43
C GLU A 162 5.18 -6.74 25.41
N ARG A 163 4.49 -7.29 24.41
CA ARG A 163 5.08 -8.13 23.35
C ARG A 163 5.62 -7.33 22.17
N LEU A 164 5.43 -6.00 22.17
CA LEU A 164 5.75 -5.17 21.02
C LEU A 164 7.25 -4.87 20.99
N ASN A 165 7.87 -5.17 19.86
CA ASN A 165 9.27 -4.82 19.61
C ASN A 165 9.36 -3.37 19.14
N ILE A 166 9.42 -2.45 20.09
CA ILE A 166 9.59 -1.01 19.83
C ILE A 166 11.10 -0.72 19.82
N PRO A 167 11.66 -0.14 18.73
CA PRO A 167 13.09 0.09 18.59
C PRO A 167 13.73 0.87 19.75
N ASN A 168 12.99 1.84 20.31
CA ASN A 168 13.39 2.57 21.50
C ASN A 168 12.19 2.74 22.45
N LYS A 169 12.14 1.94 23.51
CA LYS A 169 11.02 1.98 24.48
C LYS A 169 10.99 3.24 25.35
N HIS A 170 12.08 4.00 25.41
CA HIS A 170 12.24 5.17 26.26
C HIS A 170 12.02 6.50 25.53
N ALA A 171 11.94 6.48 24.19
CA ALA A 171 11.72 7.67 23.38
C ALA A 171 10.49 7.50 22.49
N SER A 172 9.87 8.62 22.13
CA SER A 172 8.82 8.62 21.12
C SER A 172 9.41 8.22 19.77
N THR A 173 8.75 7.33 19.03
CA THR A 173 9.28 6.80 17.77
C THR A 173 8.19 6.35 16.82
N PHE A 174 8.49 6.36 15.53
CA PHE A 174 7.64 5.73 14.51
C PHE A 174 8.00 4.26 14.40
N PHE A 175 7.00 3.42 14.16
CA PHE A 175 7.24 2.02 13.85
C PHE A 175 6.19 1.48 12.89
N ASN A 176 6.62 0.48 12.12
CA ASN A 176 5.80 -0.16 11.11
C ASN A 176 5.27 -1.48 11.64
N TYR A 177 3.95 -1.64 11.65
CA TYR A 177 3.29 -2.89 11.98
C TYR A 177 2.85 -3.61 10.70
N LYS A 178 3.49 -4.74 10.38
CA LYS A 178 3.21 -5.49 9.14
C LYS A 178 1.97 -6.37 9.28
N ILE A 179 1.06 -6.32 8.30
CA ILE A 179 -0.12 -7.18 8.19
C ILE A 179 -0.23 -7.67 6.75
N GLY A 180 -0.06 -8.99 6.54
CA GLY A 180 -0.01 -9.57 5.20
C GLY A 180 1.06 -8.91 4.30
N ASN A 181 0.64 -8.41 3.14
CA ASN A 181 1.44 -7.65 2.17
C ASN A 181 1.37 -6.12 2.38
N ARG A 182 0.92 -5.67 3.54
CA ARG A 182 0.71 -4.26 3.89
C ARG A 182 1.33 -3.94 5.24
N MET A 183 1.32 -2.66 5.61
CA MET A 183 1.70 -2.22 6.94
C MET A 183 0.84 -1.07 7.46
N ILE A 184 0.94 -0.82 8.75
CA ILE A 184 0.34 0.33 9.43
C ILE A 184 1.50 1.08 10.09
N VAL A 185 1.60 2.38 9.83
CA VAL A 185 2.65 3.23 10.42
C VAL A 185 2.09 3.92 11.64
N LEU A 186 2.72 3.70 12.79
CA LEU A 186 2.19 4.12 14.08
C LEU A 186 3.20 5.00 14.82
N PHE A 187 2.68 5.86 15.70
CA PHE A 187 3.49 6.65 16.61
C PHE A 187 3.40 6.09 18.02
N TYR A 188 4.56 5.75 18.59
CA TYR A 188 4.69 5.38 19.99
C TYR A 188 5.07 6.61 20.82
N CYS A 189 4.31 6.86 21.89
CA CYS A 189 4.54 7.92 22.85
C CYS A 189 4.52 7.34 24.28
N PRO A 190 5.70 7.10 24.91
CA PRO A 190 5.79 6.40 26.19
C PRO A 190 5.14 7.16 27.36
N SER A 191 5.05 8.48 27.27
CA SER A 191 4.53 9.37 28.32
C SER A 191 3.00 9.47 28.38
N LYS A 192 2.29 8.98 27.34
CA LYS A 192 0.83 9.09 27.26
C LYS A 192 0.13 7.84 27.78
N ASN A 193 -1.13 8.01 28.23
CA ASN A 193 -1.99 6.91 28.63
C ASN A 193 -2.26 5.94 27.47
N LYS A 194 -2.67 6.47 26.30
CA LYS A 194 -2.70 5.72 25.04
C LYS A 194 -1.32 5.85 24.41
N LYS A 195 -0.52 4.79 24.50
CA LYS A 195 0.91 4.83 24.12
C LYS A 195 1.13 4.71 22.62
N ILE A 196 0.16 4.17 21.89
CA ILE A 196 0.25 3.96 20.45
C ILE A 196 -0.92 4.67 19.80
N VAL A 197 -0.62 5.53 18.83
CA VAL A 197 -1.62 6.35 18.13
C VAL A 197 -1.36 6.33 16.63
N ASN A 198 -2.37 6.72 15.85
CA ASN A 198 -2.22 6.95 14.42
C ASN A 198 -1.20 8.08 14.17
N LEU A 199 -0.12 7.79 13.44
CA LEU A 199 0.89 8.80 13.09
C LEU A 199 0.29 9.94 12.23
N PHE A 200 -0.74 9.61 11.46
CA PHE A 200 -1.40 10.54 10.55
C PHE A 200 -2.71 11.09 11.12
N ALA A 201 -2.86 11.15 12.45
CA ALA A 201 -3.92 11.93 13.08
C ALA A 201 -3.51 13.41 13.14
N LYS A 202 -4.47 14.32 12.97
CA LYS A 202 -4.20 15.77 12.93
C LYS A 202 -3.58 16.26 14.24
N GLU A 203 -4.12 15.81 15.38
CA GLU A 203 -3.66 16.19 16.71
C GLU A 203 -2.23 15.69 16.97
N VAL A 204 -1.90 14.50 16.45
CA VAL A 204 -0.54 13.96 16.54
C VAL A 204 0.41 14.80 15.70
N CYS A 205 0.02 15.13 14.46
CA CYS A 205 0.78 15.98 13.55
C CYS A 205 1.11 17.35 14.18
N GLU A 206 0.10 18.02 14.73
CA GLU A 206 0.25 19.33 15.39
C GLU A 206 1.25 19.28 16.56
N GLU A 207 1.18 18.22 17.38
CA GLU A 207 2.09 18.02 18.50
C GLU A 207 3.53 17.77 18.05
N ILE A 208 3.75 16.83 17.14
CA ILE A 208 5.11 16.44 16.73
C ILE A 208 5.77 17.47 15.82
N ASN A 209 5.03 18.17 14.96
CA ASN A 209 5.58 19.20 14.09
C ASN A 209 6.22 20.34 14.87
N SER A 210 5.60 20.74 15.99
CA SER A 210 6.11 21.84 16.83
C SER A 210 7.47 21.54 17.48
N THR A 211 7.88 20.27 17.54
CA THR A 211 9.09 19.81 18.23
C THR A 211 10.09 19.11 17.32
N THR A 212 9.72 18.84 16.06
CA THR A 212 10.58 18.07 15.15
C THR A 212 11.69 18.94 14.58
N VAL A 213 12.93 18.49 14.82
CA VAL A 213 14.15 19.12 14.33
C VAL A 213 15.05 18.03 13.78
N ILE A 214 15.53 18.20 12.55
CA ILE A 214 16.61 17.36 12.00
C ILE A 214 17.95 17.93 12.48
N LYS A 215 18.89 17.06 12.83
CA LYS A 215 20.20 17.46 13.36
C LYS A 215 21.32 16.72 12.64
N ASN A 216 22.34 17.45 12.20
CA ASN A 216 23.60 16.87 11.76
C ASN A 216 24.48 16.60 12.98
N ASN A 217 24.80 15.33 13.24
CA ASN A 217 25.59 14.94 14.41
C ASN A 217 27.07 15.34 14.33
N ILE A 218 27.58 15.69 13.13
CA ILE A 218 28.96 16.10 12.90
C ILE A 218 29.08 17.62 13.07
N THR A 219 28.23 18.38 12.38
CA THR A 219 28.28 19.86 12.39
C THR A 219 27.51 20.50 13.53
N ASN A 220 26.68 19.72 14.25
CA ASN A 220 25.69 20.20 15.23
C ASN A 220 24.64 21.17 14.66
N GLU A 221 24.58 21.35 13.34
CA GLU A 221 23.53 22.12 12.69
C GLU A 221 22.18 21.44 12.88
N SER A 222 21.14 22.25 12.93
CA SER A 222 19.78 21.77 13.12
C SER A 222 18.77 22.66 12.39
N ALA A 223 17.69 22.06 11.90
CA ALA A 223 16.63 22.76 11.20
C ALA A 223 15.25 22.21 11.61
N PRO A 224 14.24 23.06 11.84
CA PRO A 224 12.86 22.61 11.98
C PRO A 224 12.44 21.85 10.73
N HIS A 225 11.71 20.75 10.91
CA HIS A 225 11.34 19.95 9.76
C HIS A 225 10.08 19.11 9.95
N SER A 226 9.55 18.59 8.84
CA SER A 226 8.41 17.68 8.88
C SER A 226 8.89 16.34 9.45
N PRO A 227 8.18 15.76 10.43
CA PRO A 227 8.47 14.41 10.93
C PRO A 227 8.37 13.37 9.83
N TYR A 228 7.57 13.63 8.79
CA TYR A 228 7.26 12.65 7.77
C TYR A 228 8.42 12.37 6.81
N VAL A 229 9.50 13.17 6.83
CA VAL A 229 10.73 12.84 6.07
C VAL A 229 11.43 11.56 6.55
N LEU A 230 11.07 11.08 7.75
CA LEU A 230 11.57 9.83 8.32
C LEU A 230 10.83 8.60 7.79
N ILE A 231 9.74 8.78 7.04
CA ILE A 231 8.99 7.68 6.43
C ILE A 231 9.80 7.14 5.25
N ASP A 232 10.14 5.85 5.30
CA ASP A 232 10.83 5.16 4.21
C ASP A 232 9.91 4.85 3.01
N LEU A 233 10.50 4.45 1.89
CA LEU A 233 9.77 4.13 0.67
C LEU A 233 8.81 2.93 0.84
N GLU A 234 9.18 1.91 1.62
CA GLU A 234 8.32 0.74 1.86
C GLU A 234 7.02 1.17 2.56
N SER A 235 7.15 2.06 3.54
CA SER A 235 6.04 2.64 4.30
C SER A 235 5.20 3.54 3.42
N LEU A 236 5.81 4.43 2.62
CA LEU A 236 5.07 5.24 1.67
C LEU A 236 4.27 4.36 0.70
N ALA A 237 4.84 3.29 0.18
CA ALA A 237 4.16 2.45 -0.82
C ALA A 237 3.07 1.53 -0.24
N TYR A 238 3.22 1.04 0.99
CA TYR A 238 2.38 -0.06 1.51
C TYR A 238 1.64 0.25 2.82
N ALA A 239 1.78 1.46 3.36
CA ALA A 239 1.02 1.88 4.54
C ALA A 239 -0.48 2.01 4.24
N LEU A 240 -1.31 1.39 5.08
CA LEU A 240 -2.76 1.44 4.97
C LEU A 240 -3.38 2.74 5.50
N ASN A 241 -2.72 3.37 6.46
CA ASN A 241 -3.23 4.52 7.20
C ASN A 241 -2.60 5.85 6.77
N ILE A 242 -1.84 5.88 5.67
CA ILE A 242 -1.18 7.11 5.20
C ILE A 242 -2.21 8.16 4.78
N ASN A 243 -2.12 9.33 5.39
CA ASN A 243 -2.89 10.51 5.01
C ASN A 243 -1.96 11.53 4.34
N LEU A 244 -2.04 11.62 3.00
CA LEU A 244 -1.15 12.47 2.21
C LEU A 244 -1.48 13.96 2.34
N ASP A 245 -2.71 14.31 2.70
CA ASP A 245 -3.07 15.71 2.96
C ASP A 245 -2.38 16.22 4.23
N ILE A 246 -2.40 15.43 5.31
CA ILE A 246 -1.69 15.77 6.56
C ILE A 246 -0.17 15.84 6.33
N VAL A 247 0.38 14.90 5.55
CA VAL A 247 1.80 14.93 5.18
C VAL A 247 2.13 16.22 4.42
N LYS A 248 1.33 16.57 3.41
CA LYS A 248 1.50 17.79 2.60
C LYS A 248 1.42 19.05 3.47
N GLU A 249 0.41 19.15 4.32
CA GLU A 249 0.19 20.31 5.19
C GLU A 249 1.33 20.55 6.18
N SER A 250 2.00 19.49 6.64
CA SER A 250 3.14 19.61 7.58
C SER A 250 4.28 20.49 7.03
N PHE A 251 4.47 20.54 5.71
CA PHE A 251 5.49 21.36 5.06
C PHE A 251 5.15 22.86 4.98
N ASN A 252 3.97 23.28 5.46
CA ASN A 252 3.63 24.71 5.54
C ASN A 252 4.18 25.41 6.79
N LEU A 253 4.71 24.66 7.75
CA LEU A 253 5.07 25.19 9.06
C LEU A 253 6.50 25.73 9.16
N PHE A 254 7.32 25.52 8.12
CA PHE A 254 8.72 25.91 8.05
C PHE A 254 9.13 26.05 6.57
N ASP A 255 10.33 26.59 6.32
CA ASP A 255 10.95 26.55 5.00
C ASP A 255 11.70 25.22 4.80
N PRO A 256 11.24 24.31 3.93
CA PRO A 256 11.90 23.02 3.70
C PRO A 256 13.28 23.14 3.04
N PHE A 257 13.62 24.30 2.47
CA PHE A 257 14.89 24.57 1.80
C PHE A 257 15.74 25.62 2.53
N LEU A 258 15.50 25.79 3.85
CA LEU A 258 16.17 26.79 4.69
C LEU A 258 17.71 26.69 4.64
N ASN A 259 18.24 25.48 4.63
CA ASN A 259 19.68 25.20 4.56
C ASN A 259 19.95 23.84 3.89
N GLU A 260 21.22 23.51 3.67
CA GLU A 260 21.63 22.28 2.98
C GLU A 260 21.11 21.02 3.69
N LEU A 261 21.14 20.98 5.02
CA LEU A 261 20.63 19.86 5.81
C LEU A 261 19.12 19.64 5.57
N ALA A 262 18.30 20.70 5.67
CA ALA A 262 16.87 20.63 5.39
C ALA A 262 16.56 20.32 3.93
N SER A 263 17.31 20.91 2.99
CA SER A 263 17.13 20.64 1.57
C SER A 263 17.44 19.18 1.22
N GLY A 264 18.49 18.59 1.80
CA GLY A 264 18.85 17.18 1.57
C GLY A 264 17.75 16.22 2.01
N GLU A 265 17.20 16.41 3.21
CA GLU A 265 16.11 15.59 3.75
C GLU A 265 14.81 15.76 2.94
N THR A 266 14.49 17.01 2.58
CA THR A 266 13.35 17.35 1.72
C THR A 266 13.46 16.68 0.35
N ASN A 267 14.65 16.77 -0.26
CA ASN A 267 14.94 16.19 -1.57
C ASN A 267 14.71 14.68 -1.56
N ARG A 268 15.28 13.99 -0.57
CA ARG A 268 15.07 12.55 -0.41
C ARG A 268 13.59 12.21 -0.27
N PHE A 269 12.85 12.99 0.52
CA PHE A 269 11.44 12.73 0.78
C PHE A 269 10.57 12.86 -0.47
N TYR A 270 10.60 13.98 -1.20
CA TYR A 270 9.74 14.12 -2.38
C TYR A 270 10.14 13.15 -3.51
N LEU A 271 11.43 12.80 -3.63
CA LEU A 271 11.86 11.75 -4.58
C LEU A 271 11.26 10.39 -4.18
N ASN A 272 11.23 10.08 -2.89
CA ASN A 272 10.53 8.88 -2.41
C ASN A 272 9.01 8.94 -2.66
N CYS A 273 8.38 10.12 -2.63
CA CYS A 273 6.99 10.25 -3.06
C CYS A 273 6.83 9.90 -4.55
N ILE A 274 7.70 10.40 -5.43
CA ILE A 274 7.65 10.05 -6.88
C ILE A 274 7.84 8.54 -7.07
N ARG A 275 8.77 7.91 -6.33
CA ARG A 275 8.97 6.45 -6.37
C ARG A 275 7.77 5.68 -5.81
N ALA A 276 7.11 6.19 -4.78
CA ALA A 276 5.90 5.59 -4.24
C ALA A 276 4.76 5.63 -5.26
N PHE A 277 4.67 6.69 -6.08
CA PHE A 277 3.78 6.69 -7.24
C PHE A 277 4.16 5.58 -8.23
N ASP A 278 5.43 5.42 -8.59
CA ASP A 278 5.86 4.36 -9.53
C ASP A 278 5.50 2.93 -9.05
N ILE A 279 5.38 2.73 -7.72
CA ILE A 279 4.99 1.45 -7.11
C ILE A 279 3.45 1.29 -7.03
N THR A 280 2.73 2.37 -6.71
CA THR A 280 1.32 2.30 -6.29
C THR A 280 0.33 2.87 -7.31
N ASN A 281 0.82 3.64 -8.29
CA ASN A 281 0.04 4.47 -9.21
C ASN A 281 -0.90 5.49 -8.53
N LYS A 282 -0.68 5.81 -7.25
CA LYS A 282 -1.50 6.80 -6.52
C LYS A 282 -1.00 8.21 -6.80
N VAL A 283 -1.75 8.95 -7.63
CA VAL A 283 -1.41 10.32 -8.09
C VAL A 283 -1.16 11.31 -6.94
N ASP A 284 -1.78 11.10 -5.79
CA ASP A 284 -1.60 11.98 -4.62
C ASP A 284 -0.14 12.10 -4.18
N TYR A 285 0.70 11.07 -4.35
CA TYR A 285 2.13 11.21 -4.06
C TYR A 285 2.82 12.25 -4.94
N LEU A 286 2.45 12.32 -6.23
CA LEU A 286 2.96 13.34 -7.14
C LEU A 286 2.46 14.74 -6.73
N ASN A 287 1.24 14.84 -6.21
CA ASN A 287 0.70 16.10 -5.68
C ASN A 287 1.44 16.58 -4.44
N VAL A 288 1.85 15.66 -3.55
CA VAL A 288 2.72 16.00 -2.40
C VAL A 288 4.09 16.46 -2.87
N ALA A 289 4.71 15.71 -3.80
CA ALA A 289 6.04 16.04 -4.32
C ALA A 289 6.08 17.41 -5.01
N GLU A 290 5.10 17.67 -5.89
CA GLU A 290 4.95 18.95 -6.60
C GLU A 290 4.72 20.11 -5.62
N PHE A 291 3.88 19.90 -4.60
CA PHE A 291 3.64 20.91 -3.58
C PHE A 291 4.90 21.29 -2.82
N ILE A 292 5.71 20.31 -2.44
CA ILE A 292 6.98 20.55 -1.74
C ILE A 292 7.96 21.26 -2.67
N LEU A 293 8.08 20.82 -3.92
CA LEU A 293 8.98 21.46 -4.91
C LEU A 293 8.61 22.93 -5.16
N ASN A 294 7.32 23.26 -5.25
CA ASN A 294 6.88 24.65 -5.46
C ASN A 294 7.37 25.60 -4.35
N LYS A 295 7.55 25.10 -3.12
CA LYS A 295 8.11 25.88 -2.01
C LYS A 295 9.57 26.29 -2.21
N TYR A 296 10.31 25.61 -3.09
CA TYR A 296 11.68 26.01 -3.43
C TYR A 296 11.70 27.41 -4.05
N HIS A 297 10.76 27.71 -4.95
CA HIS A 297 10.68 29.02 -5.61
C HIS A 297 10.24 30.14 -4.65
N GLU A 298 9.58 29.77 -3.54
CA GLU A 298 9.16 30.68 -2.48
C GLU A 298 10.23 30.86 -1.39
N SER A 299 11.27 30.02 -1.38
CA SER A 299 12.29 30.03 -0.34
C SER A 299 13.19 31.28 -0.44
N PRO A 300 13.56 31.91 0.70
CA PRO A 300 14.55 32.99 0.71
C PRO A 300 15.93 32.57 0.19
N THR A 301 16.22 31.27 0.12
CA THR A 301 17.49 30.73 -0.41
C THR A 301 17.45 30.49 -1.92
N TYR A 302 16.31 30.75 -2.58
CA TYR A 302 16.14 30.58 -4.01
C TYR A 302 17.17 31.36 -4.82
N LYS A 303 17.87 30.64 -5.70
CA LYS A 303 18.86 31.21 -6.63
C LYS A 303 18.50 30.81 -8.05
N PRO A 304 17.97 31.74 -8.87
CA PRO A 304 17.74 31.46 -10.28
C PRO A 304 19.05 30.99 -10.93
N LYS A 305 18.93 30.02 -11.85
CA LYS A 305 20.07 29.49 -12.63
C LYS A 305 21.15 28.75 -11.80
N SER A 306 20.91 28.41 -10.53
CA SER A 306 21.80 27.51 -9.79
C SER A 306 21.63 26.05 -10.21
N LEU A 307 22.57 25.19 -9.79
CA LEU A 307 22.47 23.74 -9.98
C LEU A 307 21.21 23.19 -9.31
N GLU A 308 20.91 23.64 -8.10
CA GLU A 308 19.73 23.24 -7.34
C GLU A 308 18.45 23.61 -8.09
N ALA A 309 18.38 24.83 -8.65
CA ALA A 309 17.23 25.24 -9.47
C ALA A 309 17.07 24.36 -10.72
N ALA A 310 18.15 23.96 -11.36
CA ALA A 310 18.10 23.03 -12.50
C ALA A 310 17.60 21.63 -12.09
N ILE A 311 18.05 21.11 -10.94
CA ILE A 311 17.59 19.83 -10.39
C ILE A 311 16.09 19.90 -10.05
N VAL A 312 15.63 21.00 -9.45
CA VAL A 312 14.20 21.23 -9.15
C VAL A 312 13.37 21.19 -10.43
N ILE A 313 13.78 21.91 -11.49
CA ILE A 313 13.10 21.89 -12.78
C ILE A 313 13.02 20.48 -13.36
N ILE A 314 14.11 19.71 -13.32
CA ILE A 314 14.13 18.31 -13.78
C ILE A 314 13.12 17.46 -13.00
N ASN A 315 13.06 17.62 -11.67
CA ASN A 315 12.12 16.87 -10.82
C ASN A 315 10.66 17.27 -11.09
N GLU A 316 10.37 18.55 -11.32
CA GLU A 316 9.04 19.02 -11.75
C GLU A 316 8.63 18.42 -13.10
N MET A 317 9.56 18.32 -14.05
CA MET A 317 9.30 17.69 -15.35
C MET A 317 9.07 16.19 -15.22
N GLN A 318 9.83 15.49 -14.36
CA GLN A 318 9.58 14.08 -14.06
C GLN A 318 8.17 13.84 -13.50
N ILE A 319 7.67 14.75 -12.66
CA ILE A 319 6.31 14.69 -12.14
C ILE A 319 5.30 14.90 -13.26
N ARG A 320 5.51 15.91 -14.12
CA ARG A 320 4.62 16.22 -15.23
C ARG A 320 4.55 15.08 -16.25
N GLU A 321 5.68 14.48 -16.61
CA GLU A 321 5.72 13.30 -17.49
C GLU A 321 4.89 12.15 -16.89
N ARG A 322 5.00 11.88 -15.58
CA ARG A 322 4.18 10.84 -14.93
C ARG A 322 2.69 11.15 -14.85
N LYS A 323 2.33 12.42 -14.67
CA LYS A 323 0.92 12.86 -14.61
C LYS A 323 0.23 12.82 -15.97
N THR A 324 0.97 13.10 -17.05
CA THR A 324 0.40 13.38 -18.38
C THR A 324 0.87 12.44 -19.48
N ASN A 325 1.87 11.59 -19.19
CA ASN A 325 2.62 10.78 -20.14
C ASN A 325 3.30 11.57 -21.29
N LYS A 326 3.40 12.90 -21.15
CA LYS A 326 4.02 13.76 -22.17
C LYS A 326 4.41 15.14 -21.64
N LEU A 327 5.67 15.53 -21.86
CA LEU A 327 6.13 16.92 -21.73
C LEU A 327 5.65 17.84 -22.87
N SER A 328 5.36 19.10 -22.53
CA SER A 328 4.97 20.12 -23.49
C SER A 328 6.17 20.64 -24.31
N GLU A 329 5.93 21.31 -25.44
CA GLU A 329 7.01 21.92 -26.24
C GLU A 329 7.81 22.95 -25.44
N SER A 330 7.16 23.72 -24.58
CA SER A 330 7.83 24.65 -23.67
C SER A 330 8.74 23.95 -22.66
N ASP A 331 8.35 22.76 -22.20
CA ASP A 331 9.18 21.98 -21.27
C ASP A 331 10.41 21.41 -21.97
N LEU A 332 10.23 20.90 -23.19
CA LEU A 332 11.34 20.40 -24.01
C LEU A 332 12.33 21.53 -24.35
N ALA A 333 11.84 22.72 -24.70
CA ALA A 333 12.69 23.89 -24.93
C ALA A 333 13.49 24.26 -23.67
N LEU A 334 12.84 24.29 -22.51
CA LEU A 334 13.52 24.58 -21.24
C LEU A 334 14.60 23.56 -20.88
N LEU A 335 14.37 22.26 -21.15
CA LEU A 335 15.40 21.22 -21.00
C LEU A 335 16.59 21.44 -21.92
N ILE A 336 16.34 21.84 -23.17
CA ILE A 336 17.41 22.14 -24.14
C ILE A 336 18.23 23.35 -23.67
N ASP A 337 17.58 24.41 -23.20
CA ASP A 337 18.25 25.59 -22.67
C ASP A 337 19.12 25.25 -21.44
N LEU A 338 18.61 24.40 -20.53
CA LEU A 338 19.37 23.91 -19.39
C LEU A 338 20.60 23.09 -19.82
N LYS A 339 20.50 22.26 -20.88
CA LYS A 339 21.66 21.53 -21.42
C LYS A 339 22.77 22.47 -21.88
N PHE A 340 22.43 23.62 -22.46
CA PHE A 340 23.44 24.61 -22.90
C PHE A 340 23.98 25.47 -21.76
N GLN A 341 23.23 25.61 -20.67
CA GLN A 341 23.65 26.39 -19.51
C GLN A 341 24.73 25.69 -18.68
N PHE A 342 24.70 24.36 -18.57
CA PHE A 342 25.61 23.58 -17.72
C PHE A 342 26.63 22.81 -18.54
N ASP A 343 27.93 22.93 -18.20
CA ASP A 343 29.00 22.25 -18.90
C ASP A 343 28.83 20.72 -18.91
N ILE A 344 29.02 20.12 -20.08
CA ILE A 344 28.79 18.69 -20.33
C ILE A 344 29.78 17.77 -19.60
N ASN A 345 30.99 18.25 -19.30
CA ASN A 345 32.01 17.46 -18.63
C ASN A 345 31.88 17.57 -17.11
N GLU A 346 31.49 18.73 -16.61
CA GLU A 346 31.29 18.96 -15.18
C GLU A 346 29.95 18.38 -14.68
N TYR A 347 28.86 18.52 -15.45
CA TYR A 347 27.50 18.18 -15.00
C TYR A 347 26.91 16.96 -15.71
N THR A 348 27.71 15.90 -15.85
CA THR A 348 27.31 14.65 -16.57
C THR A 348 26.00 14.06 -16.04
N SER A 349 25.78 14.05 -14.72
CA SER A 349 24.55 13.57 -14.06
C SER A 349 23.30 14.35 -14.47
N LEU A 350 23.45 15.67 -14.66
CA LEU A 350 22.38 16.55 -15.09
C LEU A 350 22.03 16.25 -16.56
N HIS A 351 23.05 16.16 -17.42
CA HIS A 351 22.89 15.83 -18.84
C HIS A 351 22.26 14.46 -19.07
N PHE A 352 22.60 13.47 -18.25
CA PHE A 352 21.89 12.18 -18.22
C PHE A 352 20.40 12.38 -17.97
N SER A 353 20.05 13.06 -16.87
CA SER A 353 18.66 13.26 -16.45
C SER A 353 17.83 14.04 -17.48
N MET A 354 18.42 15.09 -18.09
CA MET A 354 17.77 15.88 -19.15
C MET A 354 17.51 15.04 -20.40
N ASN A 355 18.46 14.19 -20.82
CA ASN A 355 18.27 13.36 -22.00
C ASN A 355 17.25 12.23 -21.83
N VAL A 356 17.10 11.71 -20.60
CA VAL A 356 16.01 10.79 -20.26
C VAL A 356 14.66 11.48 -20.50
N LEU A 357 14.47 12.70 -20.00
CA LEU A 357 13.22 13.46 -20.16
C LEU A 357 12.97 13.92 -21.61
N LEU A 358 14.03 14.23 -22.36
CA LEU A 358 13.94 14.53 -23.79
C LEU A 358 13.67 13.28 -24.66
N LYS A 359 13.62 12.08 -24.06
CA LYS A 359 13.53 10.79 -24.77
C LYS A 359 14.66 10.59 -25.79
N ASN A 360 15.82 11.17 -25.55
CA ASN A 360 17.02 10.98 -26.37
C ASN A 360 17.80 9.77 -25.83
N LYS A 361 17.41 8.58 -26.28
CA LYS A 361 17.95 7.29 -25.83
C LYS A 361 19.47 7.20 -25.97
N GLU A 362 20.02 7.55 -27.13
CA GLU A 362 21.47 7.43 -27.40
C GLU A 362 22.30 8.32 -26.47
N GLU A 363 21.90 9.58 -26.30
CA GLU A 363 22.59 10.47 -25.37
C GLU A 363 22.41 10.04 -23.92
N ALA A 364 21.22 9.59 -23.52
CA ALA A 364 20.99 9.09 -22.16
C ALA A 364 21.91 7.90 -21.84
N ILE A 365 22.06 6.94 -22.77
CA ILE A 365 22.98 5.80 -22.63
C ILE A 365 24.42 6.28 -22.53
N TYR A 366 24.83 7.22 -23.40
CA TYR A 366 26.18 7.77 -23.40
C TYR A 366 26.52 8.42 -22.05
N PHE A 367 25.66 9.32 -21.56
CA PHE A 367 25.90 10.03 -20.30
C PHE A 367 25.84 9.09 -19.10
N TYR A 368 24.91 8.14 -19.05
CA TYR A 368 24.86 7.16 -17.97
C TYR A 368 26.14 6.33 -17.89
N LYS A 369 26.68 5.88 -19.03
CA LYS A 369 27.94 5.12 -19.10
C LYS A 369 29.17 5.96 -18.71
N LYS A 370 29.12 7.29 -18.86
CA LYS A 370 30.19 8.21 -18.47
C LYS A 370 30.24 8.47 -16.97
N LEU A 371 29.14 8.22 -16.24
CA LEU A 371 29.11 8.31 -14.78
C LEU A 371 30.01 7.24 -14.13
N GLU A 372 30.59 7.58 -12.98
CA GLU A 372 31.29 6.60 -12.14
C GLU A 372 30.33 5.50 -11.64
N LYS A 373 30.86 4.30 -11.37
CA LYS A 373 30.03 3.13 -11.01
C LYS A 373 29.19 3.34 -9.75
N ASN A 374 29.78 3.93 -8.71
CA ASN A 374 29.08 4.32 -7.48
C ASN A 374 27.93 5.29 -7.78
N VAL A 375 28.14 6.27 -8.67
CA VAL A 375 27.11 7.23 -9.07
C VAL A 375 26.00 6.53 -9.85
N GLN A 376 26.33 5.63 -10.77
CA GLN A 376 25.35 4.79 -11.48
C GLN A 376 24.50 3.96 -10.50
N GLU A 377 25.12 3.35 -9.49
CA GLU A 377 24.42 2.60 -8.44
C GLU A 377 23.45 3.49 -7.66
N SER A 378 23.87 4.69 -7.25
CA SER A 378 22.99 5.66 -6.59
C SER A 378 21.82 6.09 -7.48
N PHE A 379 22.06 6.29 -8.79
CA PHE A 379 21.00 6.69 -9.72
C PHE A 379 19.86 5.67 -9.81
N ARG A 380 20.13 4.37 -9.60
CA ARG A 380 19.09 3.32 -9.58
C ARG A 380 18.07 3.52 -8.45
N GLU A 381 18.42 4.30 -7.43
CA GLU A 381 17.52 4.65 -6.33
C GLU A 381 16.72 5.93 -6.62
N TYR A 382 17.00 6.65 -7.71
CA TYR A 382 16.27 7.86 -8.08
C TYR A 382 15.15 7.57 -9.10
N PRO A 383 14.02 8.29 -9.01
CA PRO A 383 12.89 8.09 -9.93
C PRO A 383 13.22 8.34 -11.40
N ILE A 384 14.25 9.14 -11.73
CA ILE A 384 14.65 9.38 -13.12
C ILE A 384 15.12 8.10 -13.80
N TYR A 385 15.71 7.18 -13.04
CA TYR A 385 16.19 5.91 -13.57
C TYR A 385 15.03 4.99 -14.00
N PHE A 386 13.87 5.09 -13.35
CA PHE A 386 12.67 4.36 -13.78
C PHE A 386 12.25 4.78 -15.20
N LEU A 387 12.27 6.09 -15.50
CA LEU A 387 11.99 6.61 -16.84
C LEU A 387 13.07 6.19 -17.85
N TYR A 388 14.33 6.14 -17.43
CA TYR A 388 15.42 5.64 -18.28
C TYR A 388 15.26 4.14 -18.62
N ASP A 389 14.92 3.31 -17.64
CA ASP A 389 14.67 1.88 -17.84
C ASP A 389 13.49 1.64 -18.79
N GLN A 390 12.43 2.45 -18.70
CA GLN A 390 11.33 2.45 -19.68
C GLN A 390 11.82 2.84 -21.08
N LEU A 391 12.56 3.95 -21.20
CA LEU A 391 13.10 4.43 -22.48
C LEU A 391 13.99 3.38 -23.18
N ILE A 392 14.74 2.57 -22.43
CA ILE A 392 15.56 1.51 -23.03
C ILE A 392 14.70 0.38 -23.58
N ARG A 393 13.64 -0.01 -22.85
CA ARG A 393 12.77 -1.15 -23.17
C ARG A 393 11.78 -0.91 -24.30
N GLU A 394 11.53 0.34 -24.70
CA GLU A 394 10.58 0.68 -25.77
C GLU A 394 10.97 0.12 -27.17
N ASP A 395 12.19 -0.41 -27.35
CA ASP A 395 12.67 -1.01 -28.61
C ASP A 395 13.02 -2.52 -28.53
N ASP A 396 12.69 -3.20 -27.42
CA ASP A 396 12.75 -4.68 -27.29
C ASP A 396 11.35 -5.29 -27.47
#